data_AF-A0A968PZB3-F1
#
_entry.id   AF-A0A968PZB3-F1
#
_cell.length_a   1.000
_cell.length_b   1.000
_cell.length_c   1.000
_cell.angle_alpha   90.00
_cell.angle_beta   90.00
_cell.angle_gamma   90.00
#
_symmetry.space_group_name_H-M   'P 1'
#
loop_
_entity.id
_entity.type
_entity.pdbx_description
1 polymer ?
#
loop_
_entity_poly.entity_id
_entity_poly.type
_entity_poly.pdbx_seq_one_letter_code
_entity_poly.pdbx_strand_id
1 'polypeptide(L)' 'SFVLLLFETETAWQLLQTDLNMLFKAVGLEVSHAYLYAGGSLQVVQAIKPDACTDGSPS' A
#
# COMPACT_ATOMS: atom_id res chain seq x y z
N SER A 1 -14.92 13.47 -17.85
CA SER A 1 -14.47 12.41 -16.93
C SER A 1 -14.42 12.94 -15.51
N PHE A 2 -15.21 12.35 -14.60
CA PHE A 2 -15.55 12.89 -13.27
C PHE A 2 -14.90 12.04 -12.16
N VAL A 3 -13.61 11.71 -12.30
CA VAL A 3 -12.88 10.89 -11.31
C VAL A 3 -12.14 11.76 -10.29
N LEU A 4 -11.85 13.02 -10.65
CA LEU A 4 -11.13 13.96 -9.78
C LEU A 4 -12.03 14.71 -8.78
N LEU A 5 -13.35 14.63 -8.92
CA LEU A 5 -14.32 15.34 -8.07
C LEU A 5 -14.85 14.51 -6.89
N LEU A 6 -14.46 13.24 -6.78
CA LEU A 6 -14.93 12.34 -5.72
C LEU A 6 -13.98 12.23 -4.52
N PHE A 7 -12.78 12.82 -4.62
CA PHE A 7 -11.83 12.84 -3.51
C PHE A 7 -11.74 14.28 -2.99
N GLU A 8 -12.18 14.52 -1.76
CA GLU A 8 -11.85 15.75 -1.05
C GLU A 8 -10.33 15.93 -1.07
N THR A 9 -9.89 17.04 -1.64
CA THR A 9 -8.61 17.13 -2.33
C THR A 9 -7.40 16.99 -1.41
N GLU A 10 -7.50 17.33 -0.12
CA GLU A 10 -6.32 17.35 0.77
C GLU A 10 -5.80 15.95 1.13
N THR A 11 -6.67 15.02 1.52
CA THR A 11 -6.26 13.68 1.96
C THR A 11 -5.69 12.85 0.80
N ALA A 12 -6.24 13.01 -0.41
CA ALA A 12 -5.76 12.32 -1.59
C ALA A 12 -4.37 12.82 -2.04
N TRP A 13 -4.11 14.13 -1.96
CA TRP A 13 -2.78 14.68 -2.25
C TRP A 13 -1.75 14.27 -1.19
N GLN A 14 -2.14 14.22 0.09
CA GLN A 14 -1.28 13.70 1.16
C GLN A 14 -0.94 12.22 0.95
N LEU A 15 -1.91 11.40 0.53
CA LEU A 15 -1.69 10.00 0.20
C LEU A 15 -0.68 9.84 -0.95
N LEU A 16 -0.75 10.68 -1.98
CA LEU A 16 0.21 10.66 -3.10
C LEU A 16 1.64 11.04 -2.70
N GLN A 17 1.82 11.82 -1.63
CA GLN A 17 3.12 12.20 -1.10
C GLN A 17 3.65 11.24 -0.03
N THR A 18 2.81 10.32 0.44
CA THR A 18 3.13 9.41 1.53
C THR A 18 3.97 8.25 1.00
N ASP A 19 5.06 7.92 1.70
CA ASP A 19 5.81 6.69 1.45
C ASP A 19 4.99 5.49 1.95
N LEU A 20 4.10 5.01 1.07
CA LEU A 20 3.23 3.87 1.33
C LEU A 20 4.03 2.61 1.70
N ASN A 21 5.24 2.46 1.17
CA ASN A 21 6.07 1.30 1.48
C ASN A 21 6.51 1.33 2.95
N MET A 22 6.87 2.51 3.47
CA MET A 22 7.19 2.68 4.88
C MET A 22 5.98 2.41 5.77
N LEU A 23 4.79 2.87 5.39
CA LEU A 23 3.57 2.62 6.17
C LEU A 23 3.19 1.15 6.20
N PHE A 24 3.26 0.45 5.07
CA PHE A 24 2.99 -0.99 5.03
C PHE A 24 3.96 -1.79 5.92
N LYS A 25 5.25 -1.42 5.92
CA LYS A 25 6.22 -2.01 6.85
C LYS A 25 5.89 -1.73 8.31
N ALA A 26 5.47 -0.50 8.63
CA ALA A 26 5.12 -0.12 10.00
C ALA A 26 3.93 -0.93 10.57
N VAL A 27 3.03 -1.40 9.71
CA VAL A 27 1.89 -2.25 10.11
C VAL A 27 2.19 -3.76 10.01
N GLY A 28 3.45 -4.14 9.77
CA GLY A 28 3.89 -5.54 9.73
C GLY A 28 3.63 -6.27 8.41
N LEU A 29 3.44 -5.53 7.31
CA LEU A 29 3.37 -6.09 5.97
C LEU A 29 4.72 -5.94 5.26
N GLU A 30 5.15 -6.99 4.57
CA GLU A 30 6.35 -6.93 3.74
C GLU A 30 5.97 -6.56 2.31
N VAL A 31 6.43 -5.39 1.86
CA VAL A 31 6.22 -4.95 0.47
C VAL A 31 7.14 -5.74 -0.44
N SER A 32 6.54 -6.53 -1.33
CA SER A 32 7.25 -7.34 -2.32
C SER A 32 7.55 -6.53 -3.58
N HIS A 33 6.57 -5.76 -4.08
CA HIS A 33 6.73 -4.95 -5.28
C HIS A 33 5.91 -3.65 -5.22
N ALA A 34 6.42 -2.60 -5.86
CA ALA A 34 5.69 -1.37 -6.11
C ALA A 34 5.90 -0.92 -7.56
N TYR A 35 4.82 -0.69 -8.29
CA TYR A 35 4.83 -0.29 -9.69
C TYR A 35 4.08 1.02 -9.88
N LEU A 36 4.61 1.86 -10.77
CA LEU A 36 3.95 3.07 -11.24
C LEU A 36 3.47 2.84 -12.67
N TYR A 37 2.18 3.06 -12.89
CA TYR A 37 1.53 2.98 -14.18
C TYR A 37 1.00 4.36 -14.60
N ALA A 38 0.60 4.48 -15.88
CA ALA A 38 -0.02 5.69 -16.42
C ALA A 38 0.77 6.99 -16.10
N GLY A 39 2.10 6.94 -16.26
CA GLY A 39 2.98 8.09 -16.02
C GLY A 39 3.10 8.49 -14.54
N GLY A 40 2.80 7.61 -13.60
CA GLY A 40 2.86 7.87 -12.15
C GLY A 40 1.53 8.27 -11.52
N SER A 41 0.45 8.35 -12.30
CA SER A 41 -0.90 8.64 -11.79
C SER A 41 -1.56 7.44 -11.10
N LEU A 42 -1.04 6.23 -11.30
CA LEU A 42 -1.49 5.01 -10.64
C LEU A 42 -0.30 4.29 -10.02
N GLN A 43 -0.38 4.06 -8.71
CA GLN A 43 0.58 3.24 -7.97
C GLN A 43 -0.08 1.93 -7.55
N VAL A 44 0.58 0.81 -7.85
CA VAL A 44 0.19 -0.52 -7.39
C VAL A 44 1.27 -1.01 -6.42
N VAL A 45 0.88 -1.30 -5.18
CA VAL A 45 1.78 -1.86 -4.16
C VAL A 45 1.29 -3.25 -3.79
N GLN A 46 2.16 -4.25 -3.95
CA GLN A 46 1.91 -5.62 -3.55
C GLN A 46 2.67 -5.91 -2.26
N ALA A 47 1.94 -6.28 -1.21
CA ALA A 47 2.49 -6.65 0.08
C ALA A 47 2.02 -8.03 0.51
N ILE A 48 2.88 -8.75 1.23
CA ILE A 48 2.61 -10.07 1.78
C ILE A 48 2.52 -9.92 3.30
N LYS A 49 1.50 -10.55 3.89
CA LYS A 49 1.46 -10.74 5.34
C LYS A 49 2.38 -11.92 5.65
N PRO A 50 3.44 -11.74 6.43
CA PRO A 50 4.25 -12.88 6.86
C PRO A 50 3.36 -13.86 7.63
N ASP A 51 3.49 -15.15 7.33
CA ASP A 51 2.67 -16.20 7.92
C ASP A 51 2.81 -16.18 9.45
N ALA A 52 1.72 -15.80 10.13
CA ALA A 52 1.63 -15.84 11.57
C ALA A 52 1.27 -17.27 11.99
N CYS A 53 2.20 -18.22 11.83
CA CYS A 53 2.27 -19.47 12.58
C CYS A 53 3.44 -20.31 12.04
N THR A 54 4.59 -20.27 12.70
CA THR A 54 5.55 -21.38 12.71
C THR A 54 6.15 -21.55 14.11
N ASP A 55 5.30 -21.66 15.13
CA ASP A 55 5.63 -22.41 16.34
C ASP A 55 4.88 -23.75 16.27
N GLY A 56 5.61 -24.80 15.86
CA GLY A 56 5.06 -26.14 15.61
C GLY A 56 4.55 -26.85 16.86
N SER A 57 3.43 -26.41 17.44
CA SER A 57 2.71 -27.12 18.49
C SER A 57 1.46 -27.80 17.91
N PRO A 58 1.42 -29.15 17.78
CA PRO A 58 0.19 -29.85 17.44
C PRO A 58 -0.74 -29.86 18.67
N SER A 59 -2.02 -29.55 18.43
CA SER A 59 -3.12 -29.70 19.38
C SER A 59 -3.40 -31.15 19.74
#